data_AF-A0A090QTK4-F1
#
_entry.id   AF-A0A090QTK4-F1
#
_cell.length_a   1.000
_cell.length_b   1.000
_cell.length_c   1.000
_cell.angle_alpha   90.00
_cell.angle_beta   90.00
_cell.angle_gamma   90.00
#
_symmetry.space_group_name_H-M   'P 1'
#
loop_
_entity.id
_entity.type
_entity.pdbx_description
1 polymer ?
#
loop_
_entity_poly.entity_id
_entity_poly.type
_entity_poly.pdbx_seq_one_letter_code
_entity_poly.pdbx_strand_id
1 'polypeptide(L)'
;MHHYLTALRRYPQIEVRGKGMMIGIDVKDGDVAKQVVSDCFQQGLLLGACGTGGQVIKLIPPLTIEDVYLAKGLNIVVAAVEHALANAKISADTGAEADTETLREAK
;
A
#
# COMPACT_ATOMS: atom_id res chain seq x y z
N MET A 1 8.65 8.98 -12.94
CA MET A 1 8.54 8.17 -11.70
C MET A 1 8.56 9.02 -10.42
N HIS A 2 9.62 9.78 -10.12
CA HIS A 2 9.72 10.58 -8.88
C HIS A 2 8.52 11.53 -8.69
N HIS A 3 8.12 12.27 -9.75
CA HIS A 3 6.98 13.18 -9.71
C HIS A 3 5.68 12.55 -9.18
N TYR A 4 5.33 11.35 -9.66
CA TYR A 4 4.10 10.65 -9.25
C TYR A 4 4.15 10.19 -7.79
N LEU A 5 5.30 9.68 -7.34
CA LEU A 5 5.44 9.11 -6.01
C LEU A 5 5.69 10.17 -4.92
N THR A 6 5.98 11.42 -5.30
CA THR A 6 6.07 12.55 -4.35
C THR A 6 4.77 12.76 -3.59
N ALA A 7 3.62 12.50 -4.21
CA ALA A 7 2.32 12.58 -3.54
C ALA A 7 2.26 11.72 -2.28
N LEU A 8 2.89 10.54 -2.29
CA LEU A 8 2.91 9.64 -1.14
C LEU A 8 3.79 10.12 0.01
N ARG A 9 4.76 11.03 -0.25
CA ARG A 9 5.63 11.59 0.78
C ARG A 9 4.91 12.51 1.77
N ARG A 10 3.67 12.90 1.48
CA ARG A 10 2.82 13.65 2.42
C ARG A 10 2.34 12.79 3.60
N TYR A 11 2.39 11.47 3.47
CA TYR A 11 2.01 10.54 4.53
C TYR A 11 3.24 10.23 5.39
N PRO A 12 3.27 10.62 6.68
CA PRO A 12 4.47 10.51 7.51
C PRO A 12 4.90 9.05 7.74
N GLN A 13 3.97 8.11 7.69
CA GLN A 13 4.27 6.67 7.80
C GLN A 13 4.81 6.05 6.51
N ILE A 14 4.76 6.74 5.36
CA ILE A 14 5.27 6.19 4.09
C ILE A 14 6.71 6.64 3.85
N GLU A 15 7.54 5.68 3.46
CA GLU A 15 8.89 5.95 3.00
C GLU A 15 9.07 5.45 1.56
N VAL A 16 9.39 6.37 0.63
CA VAL A 16 9.68 6.04 -0.77
C VAL A 16 11.19 6.09 -0.99
N ARG A 17 11.81 4.94 -1.27
CA ARG A 17 13.26 4.77 -1.48
C ARG A 17 13.58 4.05 -2.78
N GLY A 18 14.77 4.29 -3.33
CA GLY A 18 15.25 3.61 -4.53
C GLY A 18 15.97 4.54 -5.51
N LYS A 19 16.40 3.97 -6.64
CA LYS A 19 17.12 4.69 -7.70
C LYS A 19 16.61 4.25 -9.07
N GLY A 20 16.52 5.21 -10.00
CA GLY A 20 16.04 4.94 -11.36
C GLY A 20 14.64 4.31 -11.33
N MET A 21 14.54 3.11 -11.91
CA MET A 21 13.28 2.36 -12.03
C MET A 21 13.16 1.22 -11.03
N MET A 22 14.02 1.16 -10.01
CA MET A 22 13.87 0.24 -8.89
C MET A 22 13.50 1.04 -7.64
N ILE A 23 12.20 1.05 -7.33
CA ILE A 23 11.65 1.83 -6.22
C ILE A 23 10.93 0.89 -5.24
N GLY A 24 11.09 1.16 -3.94
CA GLY A 24 10.32 0.55 -2.86
C GLY A 24 9.46 1.61 -2.17
N ILE A 25 8.19 1.27 -1.93
CA ILE A 25 7.26 2.05 -1.12
C ILE A 25 7.02 1.27 0.16
N ASP A 26 7.62 1.72 1.26
CA ASP A 26 7.50 1.10 2.57
C ASP A 26 6.32 1.73 3.30
N VAL A 27 5.25 0.94 3.48
CA VAL A 27 4.01 1.36 4.15
C VAL A 27 3.97 0.94 5.62
N LYS A 28 5.08 0.37 6.15
CA LYS A 28 5.31 -0.02 7.55
C LYS A 28 4.36 -1.08 8.13
N ASP A 29 3.37 -1.52 7.35
CA ASP A 29 2.39 -2.53 7.72
C ASP A 29 2.17 -3.51 6.55
N GLY A 30 2.31 -4.80 6.83
CA GLY A 30 2.14 -5.87 5.85
C GLY A 30 0.71 -6.04 5.36
N ASP A 31 -0.30 -5.76 6.19
CA ASP A 31 -1.70 -5.89 5.80
C ASP A 31 -2.13 -4.71 4.92
N VAL A 32 -1.63 -3.51 5.20
CA VAL A 32 -1.76 -2.36 4.27
C VAL A 32 -1.11 -2.70 2.93
N ALA A 33 0.10 -3.26 2.92
CA ALA A 33 0.77 -3.63 1.68
C ALA A 33 0.01 -4.71 0.88
N LYS A 34 -0.56 -5.72 1.55
CA LYS A 34 -1.43 -6.72 0.92
C LYS A 34 -2.66 -6.08 0.28
N GLN A 35 -3.31 -5.15 0.98
CA GLN A 35 -4.46 -4.43 0.44
C GLN A 35 -4.07 -3.64 -0.82
N VAL A 36 -2.96 -2.91 -0.78
CA VAL A 36 -2.46 -2.16 -1.95
C VAL A 36 -2.21 -3.07 -3.13
N VAL A 37 -1.57 -4.23 -2.92
CA VAL A 37 -1.32 -5.21 -3.99
C VAL A 37 -2.63 -5.76 -4.55
N SER A 38 -3.60 -6.08 -3.69
CA SER A 38 -4.92 -6.55 -4.10
C SER A 38 -5.66 -5.50 -4.94
N ASP A 39 -5.69 -4.24 -4.49
CA ASP A 39 -6.34 -3.14 -5.19
C ASP A 39 -5.69 -2.86 -6.56
N CYS A 40 -4.36 -2.95 -6.64
CA CYS A 40 -3.64 -2.84 -7.90
C CYS A 40 -3.98 -4.00 -8.84
N PHE A 41 -4.04 -5.23 -8.32
CA PHE A 41 -4.36 -6.42 -9.11
C PHE A 41 -5.77 -6.36 -9.70
N GLN A 42 -6.75 -5.90 -8.93
CA GLN A 42 -8.12 -5.68 -9.40
C GLN A 42 -8.20 -4.66 -10.55
N GLN A 43 -7.25 -3.72 -10.60
CA GLN A 43 -7.13 -2.73 -11.67
C GLN A 43 -6.22 -3.18 -12.83
N GLY A 44 -5.82 -4.46 -12.84
CA GLY A 44 -4.98 -5.05 -13.89
C GLY A 44 -3.50 -4.68 -13.78
N LEU A 45 -3.04 -4.19 -12.62
CA LEU A 45 -1.63 -3.89 -12.36
C LEU A 45 -1.02 -4.96 -11.44
N LEU A 46 -0.06 -5.72 -11.97
CA LEU A 46 0.64 -6.75 -11.21
C LEU A 46 1.80 -6.14 -10.41
N LEU A 47 1.75 -6.29 -9.08
CA LEU A 47 2.79 -5.87 -8.15
C LEU A 47 3.02 -6.95 -7.08
N GLY A 48 4.16 -6.83 -6.39
CA GLY A 48 4.49 -7.69 -5.27
C GLY A 48 4.86 -6.89 -4.03
N ALA A 49 4.47 -7.43 -2.88
CA ALA A 49 4.99 -7.01 -1.58
C ALA A 49 6.28 -7.78 -1.24
N CYS A 50 7.18 -7.14 -0.51
CA CYS A 50 8.47 -7.69 -0.11
C CYS A 50 8.97 -7.06 1.20
N GLY A 51 10.18 -7.42 1.61
CA GLY A 51 10.78 -6.95 2.86
C GLY A 51 10.26 -7.70 4.10
N THR A 52 10.84 -7.40 5.25
CA THR A 52 10.42 -7.98 6.53
C THR A 52 8.93 -7.68 6.77
N GLY A 53 8.15 -8.70 7.09
CA GLY A 53 6.70 -8.57 7.29
C GLY A 53 5.89 -8.25 6.03
N GLY A 54 6.50 -8.21 4.84
CA GLY A 54 5.79 -7.90 3.59
C GLY A 54 5.33 -6.44 3.48
N GLN A 55 5.95 -5.51 4.20
CA GLN A 55 5.51 -4.13 4.31
C GLN A 55 5.93 -3.20 3.15
N VAL A 56 6.68 -3.71 2.15
CA VAL A 56 7.24 -2.89 1.07
C VAL A 56 6.67 -3.29 -0.29
N ILE A 57 6.00 -2.38 -0.98
CA ILE A 57 5.59 -2.58 -2.38
C ILE A 57 6.77 -2.28 -3.30
N LYS A 58 7.12 -3.23 -4.17
CA LYS A 58 8.25 -3.12 -5.10
C LYS A 58 7.78 -2.70 -6.48
N LEU A 59 8.34 -1.62 -7.00
CA LEU A 59 8.15 -1.16 -8.38
C LEU A 59 9.43 -1.42 -9.19
N ILE A 60 9.31 -2.27 -10.22
CA ILE A 60 10.38 -2.54 -11.19
C ILE A 60 9.79 -2.60 -12.62
N PRO A 61 9.26 -1.49 -13.16
CA PRO A 61 8.77 -1.50 -14.53
C PRO A 61 9.91 -1.76 -15.53
N PRO A 62 9.61 -2.30 -16.72
CA PRO A 62 10.59 -2.49 -17.79
C PRO A 62 11.27 -1.18 -18.18
N LEU A 63 12.57 -1.23 -18.53
CA LEU A 63 13.33 -0.05 -18.98
C LEU A 63 12.81 0.61 -20.26
N THR A 64 12.02 -0.14 -21.02
CA THR A 64 11.46 0.24 -22.31
C THR A 64 9.95 0.55 -22.24
N ILE A 65 9.37 0.65 -21.04
CA ILE A 65 7.95 0.98 -20.90
C ILE A 65 7.67 2.38 -21.45
N GLU A 66 6.58 2.55 -22.18
CA GLU A 66 6.16 3.88 -22.62
C GLU A 66 5.63 4.71 -21.45
N ASP A 67 5.89 6.01 -21.49
CA ASP A 67 5.53 6.94 -20.41
C ASP A 67 4.04 6.93 -20.07
N VAL A 68 3.17 6.71 -21.06
CA VAL A 68 1.71 6.64 -20.86
C VAL A 68 1.31 5.46 -19.98
N TYR A 69 1.90 4.28 -20.19
CA TYR A 69 1.61 3.09 -19.39
C TYR A 69 2.26 3.19 -18.01
N LEU A 70 3.47 3.76 -17.94
CA LEU A 70 4.13 4.03 -16.67
C LEU A 70 3.30 4.99 -15.81
N ALA A 71 2.82 6.09 -16.39
CA ALA A 71 1.96 7.06 -15.72
C ALA A 71 0.67 6.41 -15.22
N LYS A 72 -0.01 5.63 -16.09
CA LYS A 72 -1.23 4.89 -15.72
C LYS A 72 -0.98 3.96 -14.53
N GLY A 73 0.07 3.14 -14.59
CA GLY A 73 0.42 2.22 -13.51
C GLY A 73 0.74 2.95 -12.20
N LEU A 74 1.52 4.04 -12.25
CA LEU A 74 1.85 4.82 -11.06
C LEU A 74 0.63 5.51 -10.44
N ASN A 75 -0.32 5.98 -11.25
CA ASN A 75 -1.58 6.55 -10.75
C ASN A 75 -2.41 5.50 -10.00
N ILE A 76 -2.49 4.26 -10.54
CA ILE A 76 -3.15 3.13 -9.86
C ILE A 76 -2.49 2.87 -8.50
N VAL A 77 -1.15 2.86 -8.44
CA VAL A 77 -0.41 2.66 -7.18
C VAL A 77 -0.72 3.74 -6.16
N VAL A 78 -0.68 5.01 -6.56
CA VAL A 78 -0.95 6.12 -5.63
C VAL A 78 -2.37 5.99 -5.08
N ALA A 79 -3.37 5.78 -5.95
CA ALA A 79 -4.76 5.62 -5.53
C ALA A 79 -4.95 4.42 -4.58
N ALA A 80 -4.34 3.27 -4.88
CA ALA A 80 -4.41 2.08 -4.04
C ALA A 80 -3.78 2.30 -2.65
N VAL A 81 -2.64 2.98 -2.59
CA VAL A 81 -1.99 3.33 -1.31
C VAL A 81 -2.87 4.29 -0.50
N GLU A 82 -3.44 5.31 -1.12
CA GLU A 82 -4.33 6.27 -0.43
C GLU A 82 -5.60 5.59 0.10
N HIS A 83 -6.20 4.71 -0.69
CA HIS A 83 -7.35 3.90 -0.29
C HIS A 83 -7.03 2.98 0.90
N ALA A 84 -5.93 2.23 0.84
CA ALA A 84 -5.52 1.34 1.91
C ALA A 84 -5.23 2.09 3.22
N LEU A 85 -4.57 3.26 3.13
CA LEU A 85 -4.33 4.11 4.30
C LEU A 85 -5.61 4.70 4.88
N ALA A 86 -6.59 5.07 4.05
CA ALA A 86 -7.88 5.55 4.54
C ALA A 86 -8.63 4.46 5.30
N ASN A 87 -8.65 3.23 4.76
CA ASN A 87 -9.30 2.09 5.40
C ASN A 87 -8.63 1.72 6.73
N ALA A 88 -7.30 1.71 6.79
CA ALA A 88 -6.57 1.44 8.02
C ALA A 88 -6.90 2.44 9.15
N LYS A 89 -7.13 3.72 8.81
CA LYS A 89 -7.57 4.74 9.78
C LYS A 89 -8.98 4.49 10.30
N ILE A 90 -9.91 4.09 9.42
CA ILE A 90 -11.28 3.76 9.80
C ILE A 90 -11.30 2.56 10.75
N SER A 91 -10.50 1.52 10.47
CA SER A 91 -10.37 0.36 11.34
C SER A 91 -9.78 0.69 12.71
N ALA A 92 -8.85 1.66 12.79
CA ALA A 92 -8.27 2.11 14.05
C ALA A 92 -9.22 2.98 14.88
N ASP A 93 -10.11 3.74 14.24
CA ASP A 93 -11.10 4.62 14.91
C ASP A 93 -12.37 3.85 15.35
N THR A 94 -12.70 2.76 14.66
CA THR A 94 -13.85 1.89 15.00
C THR A 94 -13.50 0.84 16.07
N GLY A 95 -12.24 0.80 16.53
CA GLY A 95 -11.71 -0.23 17.43
C GLY A 95 -11.86 0.02 18.93
N ALA A 96 -12.68 0.98 19.36
CA ALA A 96 -12.86 1.35 20.76
C ALA A 96 -14.28 1.12 21.31
N GLU A 97 -14.97 0.04 20.93
CA GLU A 97 -16.06 -0.55 21.73
C GLU A 97 -16.52 -1.89 21.12
N ALA A 98 -16.03 -3.01 21.69
CA ALA A 98 -16.69 -4.31 21.65
C ALA A 98 -16.00 -5.28 22.63
N ASP A 99 -16.36 -5.12 23.90
CA ASP A 99 -16.81 -6.15 24.84
C ASP A 99 -15.91 -7.37 25.14
N THR A 100 -15.14 -7.22 26.20
CA THR A 100 -14.50 -8.29 27.00
C THR A 100 -15.46 -9.10 27.88
N GLU A 101 -16.72 -9.34 27.47
CA GLU A 101 -17.70 -9.94 28.39
C GLU A 101 -18.71 -10.89 27.72
N THR A 102 -18.28 -12.04 27.19
CA THR A 102 -19.21 -13.19 26.97
C THR A 102 -18.57 -14.59 26.95
N LEU A 103 -17.63 -14.93 27.85
CA LEU A 103 -17.29 -16.34 28.10
C LEU A 103 -17.07 -16.65 29.60
N ARG A 104 -17.91 -16.06 30.46
CA ARG A 104 -18.20 -16.56 31.81
C ARG A 104 -19.66 -16.98 31.86
N GLU A 105 -20.01 -18.04 31.14
CA GLU A 105 -21.22 -18.84 31.39
C GLU A 105 -21.21 -20.07 30.47
N ALA A 106 -20.33 -21.02 30.78
CA ALA A 106 -20.54 -22.42 30.44
C ALA A 106 -20.39 -23.19 31.76
N LYS A 107 -21.47 -23.16 32.54
CA LYS A 107 -21.71 -24.11 33.62
C LYS A 107 -22.57 -25.24 33.08
#